data_AF-A0A661BV65-F1
#
_entry.id   AF-A0A661BV65-F1
#
_cell.length_a   1.000
_cell.length_b   1.000
_cell.length_c   1.000
_cell.angle_alpha   90.00
_cell.angle_beta   90.00
_cell.angle_gamma   90.00
#
_symmetry.space_group_name_H-M   'P 1'
#
loop_
_entity.id
_entity.type
_entity.pdbx_description
1 polymer ?
#
loop_
_entity_poly.entity_id
_entity_poly.type
_entity_poly.pdbx_seq_one_letter_code
_entity_poly.pdbx_strand_id
1 'polypeptide(L)'
;GRTHHVYTAVALITETEQVRLNINHVSFRPLTETDIQQYCETEEPLGKAGAYAIQGKAAAFIERLEGSYSGVMGLPLYEVAEMLNNIK
;
A
#
# COMPACT_ATOMS: atom_id res chain seq x y z
N GLY A 1 15.46 10.00 0.43
CA GLY A 1 14.17 9.30 0.53
C GLY A 1 13.69 9.39 1.96
N ARG A 2 12.40 9.18 2.20
CA ARG A 2 11.83 9.12 3.55
C ARG A 2 11.02 7.84 3.66
N THR A 3 10.90 7.32 4.87
CA THR A 3 9.91 6.28 5.18
C THR A 3 8.56 6.95 5.41
N HIS A 4 7.52 6.46 4.76
CA HIS A 4 6.13 6.84 4.99
C HIS A 4 5.28 5.61 5.29
N HIS A 5 4.07 5.86 5.79
CA HIS A 5 3.17 4.82 6.23
C HIS A 5 2.04 4.64 5.23
N VAL A 6 1.67 3.39 4.96
CA VAL A 6 0.45 3.04 4.22
C VAL A 6 -0.47 2.25 5.15
N TYR A 7 -1.60 2.86 5.46
CA TYR A 7 -2.62 2.30 6.33
C TYR A 7 -3.75 1.74 5.47
N THR A 8 -4.04 0.46 5.66
CA THR A 8 -5.15 -0.20 4.97
C THR A 8 -6.04 -0.85 6.01
N ALA A 9 -7.27 -0.37 6.12
CA ALA A 9 -8.28 -0.93 7.01
C ALA A 9 -9.24 -1.81 6.21
N VAL A 10 -9.67 -2.92 6.82
CA VAL A 10 -10.74 -3.76 6.31
C VAL A 10 -11.77 -4.00 7.40
N ALA A 11 -13.05 -3.94 7.02
CA ALA A 11 -14.17 -4.27 7.87
C ALA A 11 -14.97 -5.42 7.25
N LEU A 12 -15.25 -6.45 8.03
CA LEU A 12 -16.14 -7.56 7.67
C LEU A 12 -17.38 -7.48 8.55
N ILE A 13 -18.55 -7.34 7.92
CA ILE A 13 -19.82 -7.20 8.61
C ILE A 13 -20.65 -8.47 8.35
N THR A 14 -20.96 -9.19 9.43
CA THR A 14 -21.86 -10.36 9.46
C THR A 14 -22.98 -10.07 10.47
N GLU A 15 -23.32 -11.01 11.36
CA GLU A 15 -24.05 -10.69 12.61
C GLU A 15 -23.22 -9.82 13.56
N THR A 16 -21.89 -9.88 13.43
CA THR A 16 -20.93 -9.03 14.16
C THR A 16 -20.01 -8.28 13.20
N GLU A 17 -19.50 -7.13 13.64
CA GLU A 17 -18.48 -6.36 12.91
C GLU A 17 -17.08 -6.77 13.38
N GLN A 18 -16.20 -7.05 12.43
CA GLN A 18 -14.78 -7.24 12.67
C GLN A 18 -13.98 -6.22 11.86
N VAL A 19 -13.10 -5.47 12.51
CA VAL A 19 -12.20 -4.52 11.84
C VAL A 19 -10.75 -4.93 12.05
N ARG A 20 -9.93 -4.79 11.00
CA ARG A 20 -8.48 -4.95 11.06
C ARG A 20 -7.82 -3.74 10.39
N LEU A 21 -6.74 -3.26 11.00
CA LEU A 21 -5.88 -2.24 10.44
C LEU A 21 -4.50 -2.85 10.16
N ASN A 22 -4.10 -2.82 8.89
CA ASN A 22 -2.78 -3.21 8.45
C ASN A 22 -1.93 -1.94 8.24
N ILE A 23 -0.80 -1.85 8.93
CA ILE A 23 0.12 -0.70 8.89
C ILE A 23 1.41 -1.14 8.22
N ASN A 24 1.81 -0.42 7.18
CA ASN A 24 3.00 -0.72 6.39
C ASN A 24 3.96 0.45 6.40
N HIS A 25 5.26 0.18 6.44
CA HIS A 25 6.31 1.18 6.25
C HIS A 25 6.93 0.99 4.87
N VAL A 26 6.91 2.04 4.05
CA VAL A 26 7.51 2.04 2.71
C VAL A 26 8.62 3.08 2.71
N SER A 27 9.84 2.65 2.43
CA SER A 27 11.01 3.51 2.36
C SER A 27 11.43 3.67 0.91
N PHE A 28 11.44 4.92 0.45
CA PHE A 28 11.94 5.25 -0.87
C PHE A 28 13.42 5.58 -0.81
N ARG A 29 14.17 5.25 -1.86
CA ARG A 29 15.50 5.83 -2.10
C ARG A 29 15.40 7.35 -2.28
N PRO A 30 16.49 8.13 -2.16
CA PRO A 30 16.52 9.50 -2.68
C PRO A 30 16.10 9.53 -4.16
N LEU A 31 15.15 10.42 -4.47
CA LEU A 31 14.71 10.70 -5.84
C LEU A 31 15.30 12.02 -6.29
N THR A 32 15.70 12.07 -7.55
CA THR A 32 16.10 13.30 -8.24
C THR A 32 14.87 13.96 -8.88
N GLU A 33 14.94 15.25 -9.18
CA GLU A 33 13.93 15.93 -10.00
C GLU A 33 13.67 15.22 -11.33
N THR A 34 14.69 14.64 -11.95
CA THR A 34 14.53 13.86 -13.19
C THR A 34 13.71 12.59 -12.96
N ASP A 35 13.97 11.83 -11.87
CA ASP A 35 13.16 10.66 -11.52
C ASP A 35 11.68 11.04 -11.37
N ILE A 36 11.42 12.15 -10.66
CA ILE A 36 10.07 12.65 -10.37
C ILE A 36 9.39 13.10 -11.67
N GLN A 37 10.08 13.88 -12.50
CA GLN A 37 9.53 14.40 -13.75
C GLN A 37 9.16 13.26 -14.71
N GLN A 38 10.07 12.31 -14.93
CA GLN A 38 9.83 11.15 -15.79
C GLN A 38 8.66 10.29 -15.30
N TYR A 39 8.50 10.19 -13.98
CA TYR A 39 7.39 9.45 -13.40
C TYR A 39 6.06 10.22 -13.53
N CYS A 40 6.07 11.53 -13.36
CA CYS A 40 4.92 12.42 -13.55
C CYS A 40 4.47 12.56 -15.02
N GLU A 41 5.35 12.29 -15.98
CA GLU A 41 5.00 12.20 -17.41
C GLU A 41 4.13 10.97 -17.72
N THR A 42 4.01 10.04 -16.76
CA THR A 42 3.14 8.88 -16.86
C THR A 42 1.79 9.17 -16.20
N GLU A 43 0.78 8.35 -16.51
CA GLU A 43 -0.52 8.44 -15.85
C GLU A 43 -0.56 7.69 -14.50
N GLU A 44 0.50 6.96 -14.13
CA GLU A 44 0.57 6.14 -12.92
C GLU A 44 0.35 6.90 -11.59
N PRO A 45 0.91 8.11 -11.36
CA PRO A 45 0.63 8.86 -10.14
C PRO A 45 -0.82 9.33 -10.01
N LEU A 46 -1.55 9.42 -11.12
CA LEU A 46 -2.89 10.01 -11.14
C LEU A 46 -3.88 9.10 -10.42
N GLY A 47 -4.72 9.70 -9.57
CA GLY A 47 -5.72 8.97 -8.78
C GLY A 47 -5.14 8.07 -7.68
N LYS A 48 -3.85 8.19 -7.35
CA LYS A 48 -3.19 7.44 -6.27
C LYS A 48 -2.92 8.35 -5.08
N ALA A 49 -3.36 7.94 -3.90
CA ALA A 49 -2.97 8.60 -2.66
C ALA A 49 -1.44 8.50 -2.49
N GLY A 50 -0.79 9.63 -2.20
CA GLY A 50 0.69 9.70 -2.16
C GLY A 50 1.36 9.71 -3.54
N ALA A 51 0.59 9.80 -4.63
CA ALA A 51 1.06 9.91 -6.00
C ALA A 51 1.98 8.77 -6.45
N TYR A 52 1.79 7.54 -5.97
CA TYR A 52 2.52 6.38 -6.48
C TYR A 52 1.73 5.08 -6.41
N ALA A 53 2.13 4.09 -7.24
CA ALA A 53 1.59 2.74 -7.18
C ALA A 53 2.72 1.72 -6.94
N ILE A 54 2.60 0.91 -5.88
CA ILE A 54 3.63 -0.09 -5.53
C ILE A 54 3.87 -1.15 -6.60
N GLN A 55 2.90 -1.41 -7.48
CA GLN A 55 2.98 -2.39 -8.57
C GLN A 55 3.54 -1.82 -9.89
N GLY A 56 3.69 -0.50 -10.01
CA GLY A 56 4.07 0.15 -11.26
C GLY A 56 5.53 0.60 -11.28
N LYS A 57 5.83 1.61 -12.08
CA LYS A 57 7.15 2.22 -12.23
C LYS A 57 7.70 2.74 -10.91
N ALA A 58 6.84 3.16 -9.98
CA ALA A 58 7.28 3.59 -8.66
C ALA A 58 7.92 2.47 -7.83
N ALA A 59 7.75 1.19 -8.18
CA ALA A 59 8.47 0.09 -7.55
C ALA A 59 10.00 0.26 -7.60
N ALA A 60 10.52 0.89 -8.66
CA ALA A 60 11.94 1.19 -8.82
C ALA A 60 12.48 2.25 -7.81
N PHE A 61 11.58 2.93 -7.11
CA PHE A 61 11.90 3.92 -6.08
C PHE A 61 11.89 3.34 -4.67
N ILE A 62 11.31 2.16 -4.47
CA ILE A 62 11.14 1.53 -3.16
C ILE A 62 12.40 0.76 -2.80
N GLU A 63 13.09 1.22 -1.76
CA GLU A 63 14.27 0.57 -1.20
C GLU A 63 13.90 -0.52 -0.21
N ARG A 64 12.82 -0.31 0.57
CA ARG A 64 12.38 -1.25 1.60
C ARG A 64 10.88 -1.17 1.83
N LEU A 65 10.25 -2.33 1.99
CA LEU A 65 8.88 -2.50 2.47
C LEU A 65 8.90 -3.33 3.75
N GLU A 66 8.26 -2.83 4.80
CA GLU A 66 8.01 -3.57 6.05
C GLU A 66 6.51 -3.64 6.29
N GLY A 67 5.97 -4.86 6.40
CA GLY A 67 4.54 -5.11 6.48
C GLY A 67 4.04 -6.01 5.35
N SER A 68 2.79 -5.80 4.93
CA SER A 68 2.09 -6.56 3.90
C SER A 68 2.11 -5.83 2.57
N TYR A 69 2.72 -6.44 1.55
CA TYR A 69 2.62 -5.95 0.17
C TYR A 69 1.16 -5.85 -0.30
N SER A 70 0.35 -6.86 0.04
CA SER A 70 -1.09 -6.84 -0.27
C SER A 70 -1.83 -5.72 0.48
N GLY A 71 -1.41 -5.41 1.70
CA GLY A 71 -1.87 -4.25 2.46
C GLY A 71 -1.59 -2.94 1.72
N VAL A 72 -0.35 -2.73 1.26
CA VAL A 72 0.00 -1.52 0.48
C VAL A 72 -0.74 -1.46 -0.86
N MET A 73 -1.01 -2.61 -1.46
CA MET A 73 -1.84 -2.73 -2.66
C MET A 73 -3.30 -2.32 -2.45
N GLY A 74 -3.79 -2.33 -1.21
CA GLY A 74 -5.12 -1.87 -0.82
C GLY A 74 -6.03 -2.95 -0.24
N LEU A 75 -5.58 -4.21 -0.14
CA LEU A 75 -6.34 -5.27 0.55
C LEU A 75 -5.40 -6.22 1.30
N PRO A 76 -5.37 -6.20 2.64
CA PRO A 76 -4.46 -7.01 3.44
C PRO A 76 -4.95 -8.47 3.45
N LEU A 77 -4.46 -9.26 2.48
CA LEU A 77 -5.02 -10.59 2.18
C LEU A 77 -4.87 -11.59 3.32
N TYR A 78 -3.79 -11.49 4.10
CA TYR A 78 -3.59 -12.35 5.27
C TYR A 78 -4.70 -12.13 6.30
N GLU A 79 -4.93 -10.88 6.70
CA GLU A 79 -5.96 -10.50 7.66
C GLU A 79 -7.36 -10.83 7.13
N VAL A 80 -7.62 -10.58 5.84
CA VAL A 80 -8.90 -10.94 5.20
C VAL A 80 -9.12 -12.45 5.23
N ALA A 81 -8.13 -13.27 4.89
CA ALA A 81 -8.24 -14.72 4.92
C ALA A 81 -8.49 -15.23 6.35
N GLU A 82 -7.80 -14.69 7.35
CA GLU A 82 -8.06 -15.02 8.76
C GLU A 82 -9.48 -14.64 9.18
N MET A 83 -9.97 -13.46 8.79
CA MET A 83 -11.33 -13.02 9.12
C MET A 83 -12.38 -13.94 8.49
N LEU A 84 -12.20 -14.31 7.21
CA LEU A 84 -13.12 -15.19 6.48
C LEU A 84 -13.17 -16.61 7.04
N ASN A 85 -12.01 -17.19 7.42
CA ASN A 85 -11.95 -18.53 8.00
C ASN A 85 -12.63 -18.63 9.38
N ASN A 86 -12.83 -17.50 10.05
CA ASN A 86 -13.46 -17.42 11.36
C ASN A 86 -14.93 -16.99 11.31
N ILE A 87 -15.52 -16.89 10.10
CA ILE A 87 -16.96 -16.73 9.95
C ILE A 87 -17.62 -18.06 10.35
N LYS A 88 -18.50 -18.02 11.35
CA LYS A 88 -19.34 -19.15 11.74
C LYS A 88 -20.59 -19.23 10.88
#